data_AF-A0A453SQD9-F1
#
_entry.id   AF-A0A453SQD9-F1
#
_cell.length_a   1.000
_cell.length_b   1.000
_cell.length_c   1.000
_cell.angle_alpha   90.00
_cell.angle_beta   90.00
_cell.angle_gamma   90.00
#
_symmetry.space_group_name_H-M   'P 1'
#
loop_
_entity.id
_entity.type
_entity.pdbx_description
1 polymer ?
#
loop_
_entity_poly.entity_id
_entity_poly.type
_entity_poly.pdbx_seq_one_letter_code
_entity_poly.pdbx_strand_id
1 'polypeptide(L)'
;LKFFWLRGRLYEGVLPQMFASFEKLAALKLDCSCLKKDPINSFAHTLNLVYLNLCRAYDGEQLTFRAGWFPKLSSLALVDMECLNSIEIEEGAMKVLHTLEIVGLKSLKIVPRGIKHIKTLQKMVLTDMRKEFMDRLHADDSDIVEHIPDIQSFDSFDSEAVKKMVLLPHLAKKYGTGWWELC
;
A
#
# COMPACT_ATOMS: atom_id res chain seq x y z
N LEU A 1 -10.54 -13.24 13.52
CA LEU A 1 -10.73 -12.12 12.58
C LEU A 1 -9.78 -12.29 11.39
N LYS A 2 -10.29 -12.30 10.15
CA LYS A 2 -9.46 -12.43 8.93
C LYS A 2 -9.35 -11.14 8.13
N PHE A 3 -10.35 -10.27 8.24
CA PHE A 3 -10.45 -9.01 7.52
C PHE A 3 -10.78 -7.96 8.56
N PHE A 4 -10.11 -6.81 8.49
CA PHE A 4 -10.38 -5.71 9.37
C PHE A 4 -10.33 -4.42 8.58
N TRP A 5 -11.43 -3.68 8.62
CA TRP A 5 -11.52 -2.35 8.06
C TRP A 5 -11.84 -1.39 9.20
N LEU A 6 -10.98 -0.40 9.38
CA LEU A 6 -11.24 0.73 10.25
C LEU A 6 -11.34 1.99 9.41
N ARG A 7 -12.45 2.71 9.60
CA ARG A 7 -12.61 4.05 9.07
C ARG A 7 -12.78 5.05 10.20
N GLY A 8 -12.10 6.18 10.09
CA GLY A 8 -12.21 7.30 11.01
C GLY A 8 -10.94 7.54 11.81
N ARG A 9 -10.87 8.76 12.36
CA ARG A 9 -9.70 9.28 13.06
C ARG A 9 -9.47 8.52 14.36
N LEU A 10 -8.25 8.03 14.55
CA LEU A 10 -7.84 7.43 15.82
C LEU A 10 -7.45 8.51 16.82
N TYR A 11 -7.92 8.37 18.07
CA TYR A 11 -7.55 9.26 19.17
C TYR A 11 -6.02 9.26 19.35
N GLU A 12 -5.44 10.45 19.52
CA GLU A 12 -3.98 10.70 19.54
C GLU A 12 -3.20 10.29 18.28
N GLY A 13 -3.85 9.79 17.23
CA GLY A 13 -3.18 9.34 16.01
C GLY A 13 -2.27 8.13 16.24
N VAL A 14 -2.63 7.26 17.17
CA VAL A 14 -1.90 6.03 17.50
C VAL A 14 -2.77 4.81 17.22
N LEU A 15 -2.15 3.75 16.69
CA LEU A 15 -2.82 2.45 16.55
C LEU A 15 -2.97 1.79 17.93
N PRO A 16 -4.20 1.39 18.33
CA PRO A 16 -4.41 0.62 19.55
C PRO A 16 -3.54 -0.64 19.61
N GLN A 17 -3.07 -1.03 20.81
CA GLN A 17 -2.22 -2.22 20.96
C GLN A 17 -2.93 -3.53 20.57
N MET A 18 -4.27 -3.56 20.59
CA MET A 18 -5.06 -4.72 20.18
C MET A 18 -4.79 -5.16 18.73
N PHE A 19 -4.29 -4.27 17.87
CA PHE A 19 -3.96 -4.60 16.48
C PHE A 19 -2.83 -5.62 16.35
N ALA A 20 -1.90 -5.64 17.30
CA ALA A 20 -0.80 -6.61 17.33
C ALA A 20 -1.27 -8.05 17.66
N SER A 21 -2.49 -8.20 18.20
CA SER A 21 -3.04 -9.51 18.62
C SER A 21 -3.80 -10.26 17.51
N PHE A 22 -3.95 -9.67 16.32
CA PHE A 22 -4.72 -10.29 15.24
C PHE A 22 -3.89 -11.29 14.42
N GLU A 23 -3.55 -12.42 15.04
CA GLU A 23 -2.70 -13.48 14.44
C GLU A 23 -3.25 -14.05 13.11
N LYS A 24 -4.56 -13.98 12.90
CA LYS A 24 -5.25 -14.52 11.71
C LYS A 24 -5.60 -13.45 10.67
N LEU A 25 -5.17 -12.20 10.87
CA LEU A 25 -5.49 -11.11 9.96
C LEU A 25 -4.82 -11.32 8.60
N ALA A 26 -5.64 -11.37 7.56
CA ALA A 26 -5.22 -11.56 6.18
C ALA A 26 -5.40 -10.28 5.35
N ALA A 27 -6.31 -9.40 5.73
CA ALA A 27 -6.54 -8.13 5.04
C ALA A 27 -6.79 -7.01 6.05
N LEU A 28 -6.07 -5.90 5.90
CA LEU A 28 -6.20 -4.70 6.71
C LEU A 28 -6.45 -3.49 5.81
N LYS A 29 -7.51 -2.74 6.11
CA LYS A 29 -7.73 -1.40 5.54
C LYS A 29 -7.85 -0.38 6.67
N LEU A 30 -7.05 0.67 6.60
CA LEU A 30 -7.18 1.87 7.43
C LEU A 30 -7.61 3.02 6.52
N ASP A 31 -8.71 3.68 6.85
CA ASP A 31 -9.30 4.78 6.07
C ASP A 31 -9.53 6.01 6.95
N CYS A 32 -9.00 7.16 6.57
CA CYS A 32 -9.11 8.41 7.32
C CYS A 32 -8.65 8.30 8.80
N SER A 33 -7.59 7.53 9.07
CA SER A 33 -7.14 7.26 10.44
C SER A 33 -6.25 8.34 11.05
N CYS A 34 -5.63 9.20 10.22
CA CYS A 34 -4.80 10.35 10.64
C CYS A 34 -3.71 9.99 11.67
N LEU A 35 -3.02 8.86 11.45
CA LEU A 35 -1.95 8.38 12.32
C LEU A 35 -0.75 9.33 12.25
N LYS A 36 -0.11 9.56 13.40
CA LYS A 36 1.07 10.44 13.52
C LYS A 36 2.40 9.71 13.51
N LYS A 37 2.36 8.40 13.74
CA LYS A 37 3.53 7.51 13.71
C LYS A 37 3.37 6.51 12.57
N ASP A 38 4.50 6.06 12.02
CA ASP A 38 4.54 5.06 10.97
C ASP A 38 3.67 3.84 11.37
N PRO A 39 2.55 3.59 10.67
CA PRO A 39 1.65 2.49 11.00
C PRO A 39 2.27 1.12 10.75
N ILE A 40 3.25 1.02 9.85
CA ILE A 40 3.75 -0.23 9.29
C ILE A 40 4.31 -1.15 10.37
N ASN A 41 5.05 -0.58 11.32
CA ASN A 41 5.65 -1.33 12.43
C ASN A 41 4.60 -2.06 13.29
N SER A 42 3.37 -1.54 13.37
CA SER A 42 2.32 -2.08 14.25
C SER A 42 1.77 -3.43 13.78
N PHE A 43 1.93 -3.77 12.50
CA PHE A 43 1.43 -5.00 11.90
C PHE A 43 2.47 -5.70 11.01
N ALA A 44 3.73 -5.26 11.07
CA ALA A 44 4.88 -5.78 10.34
C ALA A 44 5.13 -7.29 10.53
N HIS A 45 4.95 -7.76 11.77
CA HIS A 45 5.19 -9.15 12.16
C HIS A 45 3.99 -10.07 11.90
N THR A 46 2.88 -9.54 11.40
CA THR A 46 1.67 -10.32 11.14
C THR A 46 1.91 -11.25 9.96
N LEU A 47 2.28 -12.50 10.25
CA LEU A 47 2.71 -13.51 9.27
C LEU A 47 1.63 -13.91 8.25
N ASN A 48 0.38 -13.53 8.48
CA ASN A 48 -0.75 -13.90 7.65
C ASN A 48 -1.31 -12.76 6.79
N LEU A 49 -0.78 -11.54 6.92
CA LEU A 49 -1.30 -10.40 6.18
C LEU A 49 -0.97 -10.53 4.69
N VAL A 50 -2.00 -10.57 3.86
CA VAL A 50 -1.95 -10.74 2.39
C VAL A 50 -2.27 -9.42 1.69
N TYR A 51 -3.13 -8.59 2.29
CA TYR A 51 -3.53 -7.29 1.76
C TYR A 51 -3.43 -6.19 2.81
N LEU A 52 -2.84 -5.06 2.42
CA LEU A 52 -2.77 -3.84 3.22
C LEU A 52 -3.20 -2.64 2.37
N ASN A 53 -4.13 -1.87 2.89
CA ASN A 53 -4.57 -0.60 2.30
C ASN A 53 -4.51 0.51 3.35
N LEU A 54 -3.73 1.55 3.05
CA LEU A 54 -3.61 2.76 3.85
C LEU A 54 -4.17 3.93 3.03
N CYS A 55 -5.41 4.32 3.33
CA CYS A 55 -6.11 5.40 2.65
C CYS A 55 -6.29 6.58 3.61
N ARG A 56 -5.63 7.72 3.34
CA ARG A 56 -5.62 8.88 4.26
C ARG A 56 -5.31 8.46 5.72
N ALA A 57 -4.48 7.43 5.86
CA ALA A 57 -4.31 6.72 7.12
C ALA A 57 -3.18 7.31 7.97
N TYR A 58 -2.22 7.99 7.35
CA TYR A 58 -1.00 8.46 7.97
C TYR A 58 -0.69 9.89 7.51
N ASP A 59 -0.43 10.77 8.49
CA ASP A 59 -0.12 12.19 8.28
C ASP A 59 1.38 12.47 8.43
N GLY A 60 2.22 11.44 8.55
CA GLY A 60 3.67 11.59 8.63
C GLY A 60 4.34 11.51 7.25
N GLU A 61 5.66 11.64 7.26
CA GLU A 61 6.43 11.88 6.04
C GLU A 61 7.08 10.62 5.46
N GLN A 62 7.22 9.57 6.28
CA GLN A 62 7.98 8.39 5.92
C GLN A 62 7.30 7.09 6.36
N LEU A 63 7.28 6.10 5.46
CA LEU A 63 6.97 4.70 5.76
C LEU A 63 8.23 3.84 5.65
N THR A 64 8.39 2.88 6.56
CA THR A 64 9.53 1.97 6.58
C THR A 64 9.09 0.51 6.50
N PHE A 65 9.64 -0.23 5.53
CA PHE A 65 9.45 -1.66 5.38
C PHE A 65 10.80 -2.37 5.59
N ARG A 66 10.94 -3.09 6.71
CA ARG A 66 12.20 -3.77 7.06
C ARG A 66 12.29 -5.20 6.55
N ALA A 67 13.52 -5.71 6.48
CA ALA A 67 13.79 -7.08 6.09
C ALA A 67 12.99 -8.08 6.96
N GLY A 68 12.38 -9.07 6.31
CA GLY A 68 11.56 -10.08 6.98
C GLY A 68 10.15 -9.64 7.38
N TRP A 69 9.81 -8.36 7.23
CA TRP A 69 8.43 -7.89 7.46
C TRP A 69 7.52 -8.30 6.30
N PHE A 70 6.25 -8.58 6.62
CA PHE A 70 5.21 -8.92 5.65
C PHE A 70 5.52 -10.12 4.73
N PRO A 71 5.84 -11.30 5.27
CA PRO A 71 6.29 -12.44 4.48
C PRO A 71 5.22 -13.04 3.53
N LYS A 72 3.95 -12.65 3.68
CA LYS A 72 2.82 -13.12 2.84
C LYS A 72 2.06 -11.99 2.12
N LEU A 73 2.51 -10.73 2.24
CA LEU A 73 1.80 -9.60 1.66
C LEU A 73 1.94 -9.64 0.14
N SER A 74 0.80 -9.79 -0.56
CA SER A 74 0.75 -9.88 -2.01
C SER A 74 0.23 -8.62 -2.68
N SER A 75 -0.49 -7.77 -1.95
CA SER A 75 -1.03 -6.52 -2.46
C SER A 75 -0.92 -5.41 -1.41
N LEU A 76 -0.39 -4.26 -1.83
CA LEU A 76 -0.21 -3.06 -1.03
C LEU A 76 -0.83 -1.87 -1.77
N ALA A 77 -1.68 -1.11 -1.08
CA ALA A 77 -2.25 0.13 -1.58
C ALA A 77 -1.94 1.30 -0.62
N LEU A 78 -1.33 2.36 -1.17
CA LEU A 78 -0.99 3.60 -0.47
C LEU A 78 -1.75 4.74 -1.14
N VAL A 79 -2.71 5.35 -0.42
CA VAL A 79 -3.72 6.23 -1.02
C VAL A 79 -3.84 7.53 -0.23
N ASP A 80 -3.75 8.67 -0.92
CA ASP A 80 -4.08 10.01 -0.43
C ASP A 80 -3.40 10.41 0.90
N MET A 81 -2.12 10.07 1.08
CA MET A 81 -1.34 10.50 2.25
C MET A 81 -0.49 11.73 1.86
N GLU A 82 -1.04 12.92 2.07
CA GLU A 82 -0.51 14.16 1.50
C GLU A 82 0.91 14.52 1.95
N CYS A 83 1.29 14.19 3.19
CA CYS A 83 2.62 14.48 3.74
C CYS A 83 3.68 13.43 3.40
N LEU A 84 3.28 12.25 2.94
CA LEU A 84 4.19 11.14 2.69
C LEU A 84 5.12 11.48 1.51
N ASN A 85 6.41 11.63 1.82
CA ASN A 85 7.45 12.05 0.86
C ASN A 85 8.56 11.01 0.68
N SER A 86 8.63 10.00 1.56
CA SER A 86 9.66 8.96 1.54
C SER A 86 9.07 7.58 1.86
N ILE A 87 9.52 6.56 1.14
CA ILE A 87 9.21 5.15 1.43
C ILE A 87 10.53 4.40 1.43
N GLU A 88 10.92 3.88 2.59
CA GLU A 88 12.11 3.05 2.74
C GLU A 88 11.73 1.57 2.70
N ILE A 89 12.41 0.81 1.86
CA ILE A 89 12.19 -0.63 1.71
C ILE A 89 13.55 -1.30 1.77
N GLU A 90 13.78 -2.06 2.83
CA GLU A 90 14.97 -2.89 2.97
C GLU A 90 14.85 -4.15 2.11
N GLU A 91 16.00 -4.65 1.66
CA GLU A 91 16.07 -5.93 0.95
C GLU A 91 15.52 -7.06 1.82
N GLY A 92 14.62 -7.88 1.25
CA GLY A 92 13.95 -8.96 1.97
C GLY A 92 12.65 -8.55 2.67
N ALA A 93 12.24 -7.29 2.61
CA ALA A 93 10.87 -6.88 2.96
C ALA A 93 9.87 -7.35 1.89
N MET A 94 8.62 -7.65 2.28
CA MET A 94 7.50 -7.89 1.35
C MET A 94 7.83 -8.88 0.21
N LYS A 95 8.56 -9.96 0.51
CA LYS A 95 9.18 -10.88 -0.48
C LYS A 95 8.23 -11.59 -1.47
N VAL A 96 6.91 -11.44 -1.31
CA VAL A 96 5.89 -12.02 -2.20
C VAL A 96 4.88 -10.97 -2.67
N LEU A 97 5.26 -9.69 -2.68
CA LEU A 97 4.39 -8.63 -3.18
C LEU A 97 4.26 -8.74 -4.71
N HIS A 98 3.02 -8.77 -5.20
CA HIS A 98 2.70 -8.89 -6.63
C HIS A 98 2.07 -7.62 -7.20
N THR A 99 1.35 -6.85 -6.36
CA THR A 99 0.66 -5.63 -6.77
C THR A 99 0.98 -4.48 -5.81
N LEU A 100 1.42 -3.35 -6.36
CA LEU A 100 1.60 -2.10 -5.64
C LEU A 100 0.72 -1.02 -6.27
N GLU A 101 -0.11 -0.37 -5.46
CA GLU A 101 -0.95 0.75 -5.88
C GLU A 101 -0.53 2.01 -5.11
N ILE A 102 -0.23 3.07 -5.84
CA ILE A 102 0.12 4.39 -5.30
C ILE A 102 -0.85 5.41 -5.90
N VAL A 103 -1.65 6.03 -5.05
CA VAL A 103 -2.72 6.93 -5.46
C VAL A 103 -2.59 8.26 -4.71
N GLY A 104 -2.51 9.36 -5.44
CA GLY A 104 -2.61 10.71 -4.87
C GLY A 104 -1.51 11.09 -3.89
N LEU A 105 -0.34 10.43 -3.90
CA LEU A 105 0.79 10.75 -3.01
C LEU A 105 1.57 11.98 -3.52
N LYS A 106 0.99 13.16 -3.36
CA LYS A 106 1.48 14.41 -3.96
C LYS A 106 2.87 14.85 -3.50
N SER A 107 3.32 14.46 -2.30
CA SER A 107 4.64 14.81 -1.77
C SER A 107 5.72 13.79 -2.11
N LEU A 108 5.35 12.61 -2.63
CA LEU A 108 6.30 11.59 -3.07
C LEU A 108 6.83 11.97 -4.45
N LYS A 109 8.10 12.39 -4.50
CA LYS A 109 8.74 12.94 -5.71
C LYS A 109 9.66 11.96 -6.42
N ILE A 110 10.19 10.98 -5.70
CA ILE A 110 11.16 10.01 -6.21
C ILE A 110 10.57 8.61 -6.14
N VAL A 111 10.98 7.73 -7.04
CA VAL A 111 10.63 6.32 -6.94
C VAL A 111 11.36 5.69 -5.75
N PRO A 112 10.65 5.00 -4.84
CA PRO A 112 11.30 4.32 -3.71
C PRO A 112 12.33 3.30 -4.19
N ARG A 113 13.62 3.59 -3.97
CA ARG A 113 14.74 2.76 -4.47
C ARG A 113 14.62 1.29 -4.09
N GLY A 114 14.07 0.99 -2.91
CA GLY A 114 13.95 -0.38 -2.45
C GLY A 114 12.92 -1.23 -3.21
N ILE A 115 12.08 -0.63 -4.07
CA ILE A 115 11.21 -1.36 -5.02
C ILE A 115 12.05 -2.32 -5.89
N LYS A 116 13.30 -1.95 -6.23
CA LYS A 116 14.23 -2.80 -6.99
C LYS A 116 14.45 -4.19 -6.39
N HIS A 117 14.26 -4.34 -5.08
CA HIS A 117 14.46 -5.59 -4.35
C HIS A 117 13.23 -6.53 -4.43
N ILE A 118 12.07 -6.02 -4.84
CA ILE A 118 10.81 -6.76 -4.87
C ILE A 118 10.65 -7.45 -6.23
N LYS A 119 11.49 -8.45 -6.51
CA LYS A 119 11.50 -9.16 -7.81
C LYS A 119 10.20 -9.90 -8.15
N THR A 120 9.30 -10.08 -7.18
CA THR A 120 7.98 -10.68 -7.38
C THR A 120 6.93 -9.69 -7.90
N LEU A 121 7.22 -8.38 -7.88
CA LEU A 121 6.25 -7.34 -8.23
C LEU A 121 5.89 -7.45 -9.71
N GLN A 122 4.63 -7.79 -9.99
CA GLN A 122 4.11 -7.98 -11.35
C GLN A 122 3.41 -6.72 -11.86
N LYS A 123 2.77 -5.99 -10.96
CA LYS A 123 1.94 -4.84 -11.31
C LYS A 123 2.20 -3.65 -10.40
N MET A 124 2.45 -2.50 -11.00
CA MET A 124 2.48 -1.21 -10.31
C MET A 124 1.43 -0.30 -10.93
N VAL A 125 0.54 0.25 -10.11
CA VAL A 125 -0.43 1.21 -10.58
C VAL A 125 -0.27 2.54 -9.88
N LEU A 126 -0.29 3.59 -10.69
CA LEU A 126 -0.12 4.96 -10.32
C LEU A 126 -1.41 5.71 -10.68
N THR A 127 -1.96 6.47 -9.74
CA THR A 127 -3.16 7.28 -10.00
C THR A 127 -3.01 8.65 -9.39
N ASP A 128 -3.32 9.70 -10.14
CA ASP A 128 -3.19 11.11 -9.72
C ASP A 128 -1.80 11.46 -9.15
N MET A 129 -0.74 10.85 -9.70
CA MET A 129 0.64 11.15 -9.31
C MET A 129 1.11 12.46 -9.93
N ARG A 130 1.94 13.20 -9.20
CA ARG A 130 2.51 14.46 -9.71
C ARG A 130 3.40 14.19 -10.93
N LYS A 131 3.35 15.09 -11.90
CA LYS A 131 4.19 15.04 -13.10
C LYS A 131 5.68 14.87 -12.77
N GLU A 132 6.18 15.54 -11.73
CA GLU A 132 7.58 15.41 -11.26
C GLU A 132 7.96 13.95 -10.94
N PHE A 133 7.09 13.20 -10.28
CA PHE A 133 7.30 11.78 -9.99
C PHE A 133 7.27 10.93 -11.27
N MET A 134 6.29 11.18 -12.16
CA MET A 134 6.14 10.45 -13.42
C MET A 134 7.33 10.69 -14.36
N ASP A 135 7.80 11.94 -14.47
CA ASP A 135 8.96 12.29 -15.29
C ASP A 135 10.21 11.53 -14.82
N ARG A 136 10.44 11.45 -13.50
CA ARG A 136 11.56 10.68 -12.94
C ARG A 136 11.42 9.18 -13.17
N LEU A 137 10.24 8.61 -12.94
CA LEU A 137 9.94 7.19 -13.17
C LEU A 137 10.33 6.76 -14.59
N HIS A 138 10.10 7.62 -15.59
CA HIS A 138 10.41 7.34 -17.00
C HIS A 138 11.83 7.75 -17.42
N ALA A 139 12.62 8.38 -16.55
CA ALA A 139 13.98 8.83 -16.83
C ALA A 139 14.95 8.34 -15.74
N ASP A 140 15.29 9.20 -14.78
CA ASP A 140 16.33 8.98 -13.78
C ASP A 140 16.13 7.76 -12.90
N ASP A 141 14.88 7.37 -12.67
CA ASP A 141 14.50 6.28 -11.75
C ASP A 141 13.99 5.04 -12.52
N SER A 142 14.21 4.97 -13.84
CA SER A 142 13.69 3.89 -14.70
C SER A 142 14.31 2.51 -14.41
N ASP A 143 15.57 2.45 -13.99
CA ASP A 143 16.27 1.23 -13.58
C ASP A 143 15.64 0.60 -12.32
N ILE A 144 15.01 1.40 -11.46
CA ILE A 144 14.35 0.92 -10.25
C ILE A 144 13.14 0.05 -10.59
N VAL A 145 12.44 0.36 -11.69
CA VAL A 145 11.16 -0.26 -12.07
C VAL A 145 11.24 -1.16 -13.31
N GLU A 146 12.41 -1.30 -13.92
CA GLU A 146 12.62 -2.09 -15.15
C GLU A 146 12.14 -3.55 -15.05
N HIS A 147 12.15 -4.09 -13.83
CA HIS A 147 11.79 -5.48 -13.55
C HIS A 147 10.27 -5.70 -13.40
N ILE A 148 9.47 -4.63 -13.43
CA ILE A 148 8.01 -4.67 -13.26
C ILE A 148 7.36 -4.76 -14.64
N PRO A 149 6.69 -5.88 -14.99
CA PRO A 149 6.17 -6.09 -16.34
C PRO A 149 4.94 -5.25 -16.69
N ASP A 150 4.14 -4.84 -15.71
CA ASP A 150 2.90 -4.07 -15.93
C ASP A 150 2.89 -2.81 -15.07
N ILE A 151 3.14 -1.65 -15.69
CA ILE A 151 3.05 -0.33 -15.04
C ILE A 151 1.92 0.45 -15.70
N GLN A 152 0.93 0.85 -14.92
CA GLN A 152 -0.25 1.58 -15.41
C GLN A 152 -0.38 2.92 -14.70
N SER A 153 -0.68 3.98 -15.44
CA SER A 153 -0.99 5.31 -14.89
C SER A 153 -2.39 5.74 -15.29
N PHE A 154 -3.14 6.29 -14.33
CA PHE A 154 -4.51 6.77 -14.53
C PHE A 154 -4.70 8.15 -13.91
N ASP A 155 -5.64 8.92 -14.45
CA ASP A 155 -6.18 10.10 -13.78
C ASP A 155 -7.53 9.74 -13.14
N SER A 156 -7.84 10.23 -11.94
CA SER A 156 -9.10 9.89 -11.22
C SER A 156 -10.37 10.33 -11.92
N PHE A 157 -10.26 11.18 -12.94
CA PHE A 157 -11.36 11.48 -13.86
C PHE A 157 -11.80 10.24 -14.66
N ASP A 158 -10.95 9.22 -14.79
CA ASP A 158 -11.27 7.89 -15.32
C ASP A 158 -12.03 7.05 -14.27
N SER A 159 -13.23 7.50 -13.90
CA SER A 159 -14.00 7.07 -12.72
C SER A 159 -14.26 5.56 -12.60
N GLU A 160 -14.18 4.79 -13.69
CA GLU A 160 -14.54 3.37 -13.71
C GLU A 160 -13.36 2.42 -13.44
N ALA A 161 -12.13 2.82 -13.79
CA ALA A 161 -10.92 2.06 -13.49
C ALA A 161 -10.56 2.16 -12.00
N VAL A 162 -10.64 3.37 -11.43
CA VAL A 162 -10.33 3.65 -10.03
C VAL A 162 -11.29 2.92 -9.08
N LYS A 163 -12.60 2.90 -9.40
CA LYS A 163 -13.61 2.17 -8.60
C LYS A 163 -13.38 0.66 -8.58
N LYS A 164 -12.94 0.06 -9.69
CA LYS A 164 -12.65 -1.38 -9.80
C LYS A 164 -11.31 -1.78 -9.14
N MET A 165 -10.36 -0.86 -9.05
CA MET A 165 -9.05 -1.10 -8.45
C MET A 165 -9.05 -1.05 -6.93
N VAL A 166 -9.68 -0.01 -6.34
CA VAL A 166 -9.82 0.10 -4.88
C VAL A 166 -10.66 -1.05 -4.30
N LEU A 167 -11.52 -1.67 -5.12
CA LEU A 167 -12.33 -2.85 -4.82
C LEU A 167 -11.70 -4.12 -5.42
N LEU A 168 -10.58 -4.56 -4.84
CA LEU A 168 -9.78 -5.73 -5.24
C LEU A 168 -10.57 -6.93 -5.85
N PRO A 169 -10.42 -7.20 -7.16
CA PRO A 169 -10.92 -8.43 -7.79
C PRO A 169 -10.21 -9.70 -7.30
N HIS A 170 -8.99 -9.58 -6.77
CA HIS A 170 -8.15 -10.72 -6.39
C HIS A 170 -8.66 -11.42 -5.11
N LEU A 171 -9.27 -10.66 -4.20
CA LEU A 171 -9.92 -11.22 -3.01
C LEU A 171 -11.20 -11.96 -3.38
N ALA A 172 -11.94 -11.49 -4.38
CA ALA A 172 -13.12 -12.20 -4.88
C ALA A 172 -12.76 -13.58 -5.45
N LYS A 173 -11.60 -13.70 -6.12
CA LYS A 173 -11.10 -14.98 -6.63
C LYS A 173 -10.60 -15.91 -5.52
N LYS A 174 -9.93 -15.38 -4.49
CA LYS A 174 -9.34 -16.16 -3.39
C LYS A 174 -10.34 -16.52 -2.29
N TYR A 175 -11.38 -15.72 -2.13
CA TYR A 175 -12.26 -15.83 -0.99
C TYR A 175 -13.77 -15.80 -1.36
N GLY A 176 -14.13 -15.73 -2.65
CA GLY A 176 -15.53 -15.80 -3.14
C GLY A 176 -16.17 -14.44 -3.42
N THR A 177 -17.27 -14.38 -4.16
CA THR A 177 -18.08 -13.16 -4.33
C THR A 177 -18.84 -12.85 -3.03
N GLY A 178 -18.82 -11.60 -2.53
CA GLY A 178 -19.50 -11.22 -1.27
C GLY A 178 -18.64 -10.47 -0.22
N TRP A 179 -17.35 -10.23 -0.47
CA TRP A 179 -16.50 -9.44 0.46
C TRP A 179 -16.93 -7.99 0.62
N TRP A 180 -17.65 -7.45 -0.37
CA TRP A 180 -18.19 -6.09 -0.33
C TRP A 180 -19.44 -5.96 0.55
N GLU A 181 -20.08 -7.06 0.95
CA GLU A 181 -21.29 -7.03 1.80
C GLU A 181 -20.97 -7.00 3.31
N LEU A 182 -19.69 -7.12 3.68
CA LEU A 182 -19.20 -7.04 5.07
C LEU A 182 -18.54 -5.68 5.36
N CYS A 183 -18.83 -4.66 4.55
CA CYS A 183 -18.27 -3.31 4.58
C CYS A 183 -19.39 -2.28 4.71
#